data_AF-A0A6S7G3Z4-F1
#
_entry.id   AF-A0A6S7G3Z4-F1
#
_cell.length_a   1.000
_cell.length_b   1.000
_cell.length_c   1.000
_cell.angle_alpha   90.00
_cell.angle_beta   90.00
_cell.angle_gamma   90.00
#
_symmetry.space_group_name_H-M   'P 1'
#
loop_
_entity.id
_entity.type
_entity.pdbx_description
1 polymer ?
#
loop_
_entity_poly.entity_id
_entity_poly.type
_entity_poly.pdbx_seq_one_letter_code
_entity_poly.pdbx_strand_id
1 'polypeptide(L)'
;MLFVIFINDLPDVVPDCISTRLYADDTKLYRNVSTIGDCEKLQDALTELSSWSYQNNMNFNASKCKVLSITRKVNPLHFQYHMDSTKLLRVNEEKDLGVIITENLS
;
A
#
# COMPACT_ATOMS: atom_id res chain seq x y z
N MET A 1 -7.82 4.31 22.96
CA MET A 1 -7.37 3.37 21.93
C MET A 1 -8.59 2.68 21.31
N LEU A 2 -9.33 3.37 20.43
CA LEU A 2 -10.50 2.80 19.74
C LEU A 2 -10.26 2.64 18.23
N PHE A 3 -9.38 3.46 17.65
CA PHE A 3 -9.08 3.45 16.22
C PHE A 3 -8.43 2.13 15.74
N VAL A 4 -7.48 1.58 16.51
CA VAL A 4 -6.77 0.33 16.16
C VAL A 4 -7.71 -0.89 16.17
N ILE A 5 -8.75 -0.88 17.01
CA ILE A 5 -9.76 -1.95 17.05
C ILE A 5 -10.70 -1.84 15.84
N PHE A 6 -10.95 -0.62 15.34
CA PHE A 6 -11.85 -0.37 14.20
C PHE A 6 -11.24 -0.76 12.85
N ILE A 7 -9.91 -0.76 12.75
CA ILE A 7 -9.16 -1.15 11.55
C ILE A 7 -8.68 -2.61 11.60
N ASN A 8 -9.00 -3.37 12.67
CA ASN A 8 -8.55 -4.75 12.82
C ASN A 8 -9.20 -5.73 11.83
N ASP A 9 -10.30 -5.36 11.19
CA ASP A 9 -10.97 -6.15 10.15
C ASP A 9 -10.35 -5.92 8.76
N LEU A 10 -9.47 -4.92 8.62
CA LEU A 10 -8.80 -4.56 7.37
C LEU A 10 -7.89 -5.68 6.82
N PRO A 11 -7.13 -6.42 7.65
CA PRO A 11 -6.37 -7.59 7.19
C PRO A 11 -7.26 -8.69 6.60
N ASP A 12 -8.52 -8.82 7.05
CA ASP A 12 -9.46 -9.83 6.53
C ASP A 12 -10.04 -9.45 5.16
N VAL A 13 -9.97 -8.16 4.80
CA VAL A 13 -10.42 -7.62 3.50
C VAL A 13 -9.35 -7.79 2.43
N VAL A 14 -8.09 -7.70 2.84
CA VAL A 14 -6.97 -7.77 1.90
C VAL A 14 -6.65 -9.25 1.63
N PRO A 15 -6.38 -9.65 0.37
CA PRO A 15 -6.08 -11.03 0.05
C PRO A 15 -4.89 -11.57 0.87
N ASP A 16 -4.98 -12.82 1.37
CA ASP A 16 -3.97 -13.51 2.20
C ASP A 16 -2.52 -13.42 1.67
N CYS A 17 -2.38 -13.18 0.37
CA CYS A 17 -1.11 -13.07 -0.33
C CYS A 17 -0.46 -11.68 -0.25
N ILE A 18 -1.06 -10.74 0.49
CA ILE A 18 -0.55 -9.38 0.72
C ILE A 18 -0.43 -9.15 2.21
N SER A 19 0.72 -8.62 2.63
CA SER A 19 0.95 -8.27 4.03
C SER A 19 0.53 -6.83 4.28
N THR A 20 -0.33 -6.64 5.28
CA THR A 20 -0.84 -5.33 5.70
C THR A 20 -0.27 -4.96 7.06
N ARG A 21 0.07 -3.68 7.25
CA ARG A 21 0.54 -3.16 8.53
C ARG A 21 -0.19 -1.86 8.85
N LEU A 22 -0.83 -1.85 10.01
CA LEU A 22 -1.69 -0.77 10.47
C LEU A 22 -1.02 -0.06 11.63
N TYR A 23 -0.92 1.26 11.53
CA TYR A 23 -0.38 2.12 12.58
C TYR A 23 -1.21 3.39 12.67
N ALA A 24 -2.09 3.49 13.66
CA ALA A 24 -2.90 4.69 13.90
C ALA A 24 -3.45 5.28 12.59
N ASP A 25 -2.90 6.39 12.11
CA ASP A 25 -3.29 7.11 10.89
C ASP A 25 -2.71 6.54 9.57
N ASP A 26 -1.68 5.71 9.62
CA ASP A 26 -1.01 5.14 8.46
C ASP A 26 -1.30 3.64 8.26
N THR A 27 -1.66 3.27 7.03
CA THR A 27 -1.79 1.88 6.58
C THR A 27 -0.77 1.59 5.49
N LYS A 28 -0.06 0.48 5.62
CA LYS A 28 0.96 0.04 4.66
C LYS A 28 0.60 -1.32 4.10
N LEU A 29 0.61 -1.45 2.78
CA LEU A 29 0.43 -2.71 2.07
C LEU A 29 1.73 -3.04 1.36
N TYR A 30 2.21 -4.27 1.53
CA TYR A 30 3.42 -4.73 0.89
C TYR A 30 3.30 -6.20 0.48
N ARG A 31 3.92 -6.50 -0.65
CA ARG A 31 3.95 -7.84 -1.24
C ARG A 31 5.25 -7.99 -2.02
N ASN A 32 5.76 -9.22 -2.08
CA ASN A 32 6.82 -9.54 -3.02
C ASN A 32 6.26 -9.60 -4.45
N VAL A 33 6.66 -8.66 -5.29
CA VAL A 33 6.22 -8.55 -6.69
C VAL A 33 7.31 -9.06 -7.61
N SER A 34 7.05 -10.19 -8.29
CA SER A 34 7.98 -10.75 -9.27
C SER A 34 7.44 -10.70 -10.70
N THR A 35 6.12 -10.68 -10.86
CA THR A 35 5.44 -10.71 -12.16
C THR A 35 4.39 -9.61 -12.28
N ILE A 36 3.92 -9.34 -13.50
CA ILE A 36 2.81 -8.40 -13.74
C ILE A 36 1.53 -8.88 -13.04
N GLY A 37 1.27 -10.20 -13.00
CA GLY A 37 0.12 -10.75 -12.27
C GLY A 37 0.18 -10.50 -10.75
N ASP A 38 1.38 -10.35 -10.17
CA ASP A 38 1.48 -9.91 -8.76
C ASP A 38 1.13 -8.43 -8.59
N CYS A 39 1.41 -7.60 -9.60
CA CYS A 39 0.98 -6.20 -9.60
C CYS A 39 -0.53 -6.07 -9.72
N GLU A 40 -1.15 -6.86 -10.59
CA GLU A 40 -2.61 -6.88 -10.73
C GLU A 40 -3.27 -7.28 -9.41
N LYS A 41 -2.77 -8.32 -8.73
CA LYS A 41 -3.25 -8.69 -7.39
C LYS A 41 -3.09 -7.58 -6.36
N LEU A 42 -1.98 -6.84 -6.40
CA LEU A 42 -1.77 -5.69 -5.52
C LEU A 42 -2.73 -4.53 -5.86
N GLN A 43 -3.04 -4.33 -7.15
CA GLN A 43 -4.03 -3.35 -7.60
C GLN A 43 -5.47 -3.73 -7.20
N ASP A 44 -5.81 -5.01 -7.25
CA ASP A 44 -7.11 -5.53 -6.80
C ASP A 44 -7.27 -5.27 -5.29
N ALA A 45 -6.24 -5.60 -4.51
CA ALA A 45 -6.24 -5.32 -3.07
C ALA A 45 -6.33 -3.82 -2.74
N LEU A 46 -5.69 -2.94 -3.53
CA LEU A 46 -5.85 -1.49 -3.38
C LEU A 46 -7.30 -1.05 -3.64
N THR A 47 -7.98 -1.70 -4.58
CA THR A 47 -9.39 -1.45 -4.91
C THR A 47 -10.32 -1.91 -3.77
N GLU A 48 -10.11 -3.11 -3.26
CA GLU A 48 -10.86 -3.66 -2.11
C GLU A 48 -10.66 -2.80 -0.86
N LEU A 49 -9.41 -2.41 -0.60
CA LEU A 49 -9.06 -1.51 0.50
C LEU A 49 -9.76 -0.16 0.39
N SER A 50 -9.81 0.43 -0.82
CA SER A 50 -10.52 1.68 -1.04
C SER A 50 -12.02 1.52 -0.79
N SER A 51 -12.62 0.43 -1.27
CA SER A 51 -14.04 0.12 -1.05
C SER A 51 -14.37 -0.05 0.44
N TRP A 52 -13.53 -0.78 1.17
CA TRP A 52 -13.67 -0.92 2.62
C TRP A 52 -13.52 0.42 3.33
N SER A 53 -12.59 1.26 2.90
CA SER A 53 -12.40 2.61 3.47
C SER A 53 -13.67 3.45 3.34
N TYR A 54 -14.35 3.35 2.20
CA TYR A 54 -15.60 4.04 1.94
C TYR A 54 -16.74 3.51 2.83
N GLN A 55 -16.86 2.19 2.97
CA GLN A 55 -17.88 1.56 3.83
C GLN A 55 -17.69 1.91 5.32
N ASN A 56 -16.44 2.05 5.75
CA ASN A 56 -16.11 2.34 7.15
C ASN A 56 -15.96 3.84 7.44
N ASN A 57 -16.28 4.73 6.49
CA ASN A 57 -16.08 6.17 6.59
C ASN A 57 -14.64 6.59 6.95
N MET A 58 -13.66 5.84 6.46
CA MET A 58 -12.22 6.03 6.67
C MET A 58 -11.48 6.25 5.35
N ASN A 59 -12.02 7.11 4.49
CA ASN A 59 -11.50 7.32 3.14
C ASN A 59 -10.01 7.66 3.12
N PHE A 60 -9.24 6.91 2.32
CA PHE A 60 -7.84 7.21 2.07
C PHE A 60 -7.67 8.51 1.30
N ASN A 61 -6.62 9.27 1.63
CA ASN A 61 -6.21 10.39 0.81
C ASN A 61 -5.26 9.90 -0.28
N ALA A 62 -5.82 9.50 -1.42
CA ALA A 62 -5.05 8.97 -2.55
C ALA A 62 -3.91 9.91 -3.04
N SER A 63 -4.02 11.23 -2.83
CA SER A 63 -2.96 12.19 -3.18
C SER A 63 -1.75 12.14 -2.25
N LYS A 64 -1.93 11.65 -1.01
CA LYS A 64 -0.87 11.42 -0.04
C LYS A 64 -0.32 9.99 -0.10
N CYS A 65 -1.07 9.05 -0.67
CA CYS A 65 -0.64 7.69 -0.85
C CYS A 65 0.48 7.60 -1.89
N LYS A 66 1.54 6.89 -1.53
CA LYS A 66 2.74 6.73 -2.37
C LYS A 66 3.06 5.25 -2.54
N VAL A 67 3.73 4.95 -3.64
CA VAL A 67 4.25 3.62 -3.94
C VAL A 67 5.77 3.67 -3.88
N LEU A 68 6.34 2.87 -2.99
CA LEU A 68 7.77 2.62 -2.91
C LEU A 68 8.03 1.18 -3.37
N SER A 69 8.99 0.97 -4.26
CA SER A 69 9.43 -0.38 -4.67
C SER A 69 10.85 -0.60 -4.20
N ILE A 70 11.04 -1.61 -3.36
CA ILE A 70 12.34 -1.96 -2.81
C ILE A 70 12.86 -3.17 -3.58
N THR A 71 13.95 -3.00 -4.32
CA THR A 71 14.50 -4.07 -5.16
C THR A 71 15.97 -3.84 -5.47
N ARG A 72 16.72 -4.95 -5.61
CA ARG A 72 18.11 -4.96 -6.08
C ARG A 72 18.23 -5.30 -7.58
N LYS A 73 17.10 -5.45 -8.28
CA LYS A 73 17.08 -5.77 -9.71
C LYS A 73 17.55 -4.55 -10.51
N VAL A 74 18.43 -4.78 -11.48
CA VAL A 74 18.90 -3.75 -12.44
C VAL A 74 17.73 -3.18 -13.25
N ASN A 75 16.77 -4.03 -13.61
CA ASN A 75 15.53 -3.63 -14.29
C ASN A 75 14.33 -3.90 -13.37
N PRO A 76 13.91 -2.92 -12.56
CA PRO A 76 12.74 -3.04 -11.72
C PRO A 76 11.45 -3.06 -12.55
N LEU A 77 10.44 -3.75 -12.06
CA LEU A 77 9.13 -3.79 -12.69
C LEU A 77 8.37 -2.50 -12.35
N HIS A 78 8.10 -1.68 -13.38
CA HIS A 78 7.33 -0.45 -13.23
C HIS A 78 5.86 -0.71 -13.53
N PHE A 79 5.05 -0.71 -12.48
CA PHE A 79 3.59 -0.77 -12.58
C PHE A 79 2.98 0.50 -11.99
N GLN A 80 2.00 1.07 -12.71
CA GLN A 80 1.27 2.26 -12.30
C GLN A 80 0.05 1.83 -11.49
N TYR A 81 0.12 2.02 -10.17
CA TYR A 81 -1.01 1.77 -9.30
C TYR A 81 -1.94 2.97 -9.23
N HIS A 82 -3.22 2.67 -9.00
CA HIS A 82 -4.28 3.64 -8.83
C HIS A 82 -5.02 3.36 -7.53
N MET A 83 -5.47 4.42 -6.87
CA MET A 83 -6.43 4.35 -5.77
C MET A 83 -7.58 5.26 -6.18
N ASP A 84 -8.77 4.69 -6.29
CA ASP A 84 -9.93 5.31 -6.94
C ASP A 84 -9.59 5.81 -8.36
N SER A 85 -9.82 7.09 -8.63
CA SER A 85 -9.46 7.76 -9.88
C SER A 85 -8.05 8.37 -9.89
N THR A 86 -7.29 8.20 -8.81
CA THR A 86 -6.00 8.89 -8.62
C THR A 86 -4.83 7.93 -8.85
N LYS A 87 -3.90 8.36 -9.71
CA LYS A 87 -2.61 7.69 -9.90
C LYS A 87 -1.76 7.87 -8.66
N LEU A 88 -1.31 6.76 -8.07
CA LEU A 88 -0.41 6.82 -6.93
C LEU A 88 0.98 7.28 -7.37
N LEU A 89 1.56 8.21 -6.60
CA LEU A 89 2.89 8.72 -6.88
C LEU A 89 3.92 7.65 -6.52
N ARG A 90 4.77 7.31 -7.48
CA ARG A 90 5.93 6.46 -7.22
C ARG A 90 7.06 7.32 -6.68
N VAL A 91 7.63 6.91 -5.56
CA VAL A 91 8.77 7.56 -4.90
C VAL A 91 9.91 6.56 -4.73
N ASN A 92 11.14 7.08 -4.64
CA ASN A 92 12.33 6.26 -4.41
C ASN A 92 12.77 6.27 -2.93
N GLU A 93 12.20 7.18 -2.16
CA GLU A 93 12.37 7.30 -0.71
C GLU A 93 11.07 7.72 -0.05
N GLU A 94 10.81 7.22 1.16
CA GLU A 94 9.73 7.69 2.02
C GLU A 94 10.19 7.75 3.48
N LYS A 95 9.83 8.83 4.17
CA LYS A 95 10.12 8.97 5.60
C LYS A 95 9.00 8.33 6.41
N ASP A 96 9.33 7.27 7.13
CA ASP A 96 8.42 6.52 7.99
C ASP A 96 8.88 6.54 9.45
N LEU A 97 8.09 7.13 10.35
CA LEU A 97 8.37 7.23 11.79
C LEU A 97 9.77 7.77 12.14
N GLY A 98 10.32 8.66 11.30
CA GLY A 98 11.65 9.24 11.48
C GLY A 98 12.79 8.48 10.79
N VAL A 99 12.52 7.31 10.21
CA VAL A 99 13.45 6.53 9.39
C VAL A 99 13.17 6.81 7.92
N ILE A 100 14.21 7.00 7.10
CA ILE A 100 14.05 7.12 5.65
C ILE A 100 14.17 5.72 5.06
N ILE A 101 13.12 5.26 4.38
CA ILE A 101 13.10 4.00 3.66
C ILE A 101 13.38 4.30 2.19
N THR A 102 14.50 3.81 1.69
CA THR A 102 14.97 3.98 0.32
C THR A 102 14.74 2.69 -0.49
N GLU A 103 14.64 2.82 -1.81
CA GLU A 103 14.51 1.68 -2.74
C GLU A 103 15.64 0.63 -2.64
N ASN A 104 16.81 1.05 -2.13
CA ASN A 104 18.00 0.23 -1.94
C ASN A 104 18.26 -0.19 -0.48
N LEU A 105 17.35 0.13 0.45
CA LEU A 105 17.46 -0.21 1.88
C LEU A 105 18.76 0.32 2.55
N SER A 106 19.34 1.40 2.03
CA SER A 106 20.58 2.02 2.54
C SER A 106 20.32 3.00 3.67
#